data_AF-A0A523EKL2-F1
#
_entry.id   AF-A0A523EKL2-F1
#
_cell.length_a   1.000
_cell.length_b   1.000
_cell.length_c   1.000
_cell.angle_alpha   90.00
_cell.angle_beta   90.00
_cell.angle_gamma   90.00
#
_symmetry.space_group_name_H-M   'P 1'
#
loop_
_entity.id
_entity.type
_entity.pdbx_description
1 polymer ?
#
loop_
_entity_poly.entity_id
_entity_poly.type
_entity_poly.pdbx_seq_one_letter_code
_entity_poly.pdbx_strand_id
1 'polypeptide(L)' 'MKLVRYHEAAETELLNAVGYLKLQKRALGKRFLAEIRRAESAIGRFPEASKEIRPGIRKHVLRKFR' A
#
# COMPACT_ATOMS: atom_id res chain seq x y z
N MET A 1 3.80 13.13 13.33
CA MET A 1 4.81 12.32 12.60
C MET A 1 4.09 11.30 11.72
N LYS A 2 4.48 11.14 10.45
CA LYS A 2 4.03 9.99 9.64
C LYS A 2 4.81 8.76 10.09
N LEU A 3 4.10 7.69 10.47
CA LEU A 3 4.68 6.40 10.89
C LEU A 3 5.21 5.55 9.74
N VAL A 4 4.91 5.93 8.49
CA VAL A 4 5.33 5.22 7.28
C VAL A 4 6.07 6.19 6.37
N ARG A 5 7.22 5.75 5.85
CA ARG A 5 8.02 6.47 4.85
C ARG A 5 8.09 5.61 3.60
N TYR A 6 8.04 6.26 2.45
CA TYR A 6 8.19 5.60 1.15
C TYR A 6 9.61 5.77 0.64
N HIS A 7 10.12 4.71 0.01
CA HIS A 7 11.20 4.85 -0.95
C HIS A 7 10.64 5.51 -2.22
N GLU A 8 11.42 6.33 -2.92
CA GLU A 8 10.97 7.08 -4.11
C GLU A 8 10.39 6.16 -5.20
N ALA A 9 11.06 5.03 -5.46
CA ALA A 9 10.56 4.01 -6.38
C ALA A 9 9.17 3.47 -5.97
N ALA A 10 8.92 3.27 -4.67
CA ALA A 10 7.63 2.79 -4.17
C ALA A 10 6.53 3.86 -4.29
N GLU A 11 6.87 5.14 -4.13
CA GLU A 11 5.94 6.24 -4.39
C GLU A 11 5.55 6.31 -5.87
N THR A 12 6.52 6.13 -6.77
CA THR A 12 6.28 6.07 -8.22
C THR A 12 5.40 4.87 -8.60
N GLU A 13 5.67 3.69 -8.04
CA GLU A 13 4.83 2.50 -8.22
C GLU A 13 3.39 2.74 -7.78
N LEU A 14 3.18 3.37 -6.62
CA LEU A 14 1.85 3.71 -6.12
C LEU A 14 1.11 4.65 -7.08
N LEU A 15 1.77 5.71 -7.55
CA LEU A 15 1.18 6.67 -8.48
C LEU A 15 0.81 6.01 -9.82
N ASN A 16 1.70 5.17 -10.37
CA ASN A 16 1.47 4.44 -11.60
C ASN A 16 0.26 3.48 -11.47
N ALA A 17 0.19 2.71 -10.39
CA ALA A 17 -0.92 1.80 -10.14
C ALA A 17 -2.25 2.55 -9.99
N VAL A 18 -2.27 3.68 -9.28
CA VAL A 18 -3.46 4.54 -9.17
C VAL A 18 -3.88 5.09 -10.52
N GLY A 19 -2.93 5.57 -11.33
CA GLY A 19 -3.16 6.07 -12.68
C GLY A 19 -3.79 5.00 -13.57
N TYR A 20 -3.17 3.83 -13.63
CA TYR A 20 -3.67 2.69 -14.39
C TYR A 20 -5.11 2.29 -13.98
N LEU A 21 -5.37 2.15 -12.68
CA LEU A 21 -6.70 1.76 -12.19
C LEU A 21 -7.76 2.82 -12.47
N LYS A 22 -7.42 4.12 -12.44
CA LYS A 22 -8.34 5.19 -12.83
C LYS A 22 -8.73 5.11 -14.31
N LEU A 23 -7.79 4.78 -15.19
CA LEU A 23 -8.05 4.57 -16.62
C LEU A 23 -9.02 3.42 -16.85
N GLN A 24 -8.91 2.34 -16.06
CA GLN A 24 -9.83 1.22 -16.14
C GLN A 24 -11.24 1.63 -15.67
N LYS A 25 -11.36 2.15 -14.44
CA LYS A 25 -12.60 2.73 -13.89
C LYS A 25 -12.25 3.76 -12.83
N ARG A 26 -12.81 4.97 -12.91
CA ARG A 26 -12.53 6.08 -11.97
C ARG A 26 -12.62 5.67 -10.48
N ALA A 27 -13.55 4.79 -10.12
CA ALA A 27 -13.74 4.31 -8.75
C ALA A 27 -12.61 3.39 -8.24
N LEU A 28 -11.92 2.66 -9.12
CA LEU A 28 -10.89 1.69 -8.71
C LEU A 28 -9.66 2.37 -8.12
N GLY A 29 -9.20 3.48 -8.69
CA GLY A 29 -8.08 4.23 -8.10
C GLY A 29 -8.39 4.75 -6.69
N LYS A 30 -9.65 5.15 -6.44
CA LYS A 30 -10.09 5.56 -5.09
C LYS A 30 -10.13 4.37 -4.12
N ARG A 31 -10.65 3.22 -4.55
CA ARG A 31 -10.70 1.99 -3.75
C ARG A 31 -9.30 1.49 -3.40
N PHE A 32 -8.38 1.53 -4.35
CA PHE A 32 -6.99 1.15 -4.14
C PHE A 32 -6.29 2.07 -3.12
N LEU A 33 -6.41 3.39 -3.27
CA LEU A 33 -5.86 4.34 -2.30
C LEU A 33 -6.41 4.14 -0.89
N ALA A 34 -7.69 3.81 -0.75
CA ALA A 34 -8.28 3.50 0.55
C ALA A 34 -7.67 2.24 1.18
N GLU A 35 -7.41 1.21 0.37
CA GLU A 35 -6.75 -0.02 0.81
C GLU A 35 -5.29 0.21 1.21
N ILE A 36 -4.56 1.04 0.47
CA ILE A 36 -3.19 1.45 0.85
C ILE A 36 -3.18 2.16 2.20
N ARG A 37 -4.08 3.14 2.42
CA ARG A 37 -4.19 3.83 3.72
C ARG A 37 -4.54 2.89 4.87
N ARG A 38 -5.41 1.90 4.63
CA ARG A 38 -5.72 0.85 5.60
C ARG A 38 -4.47 0.05 5.95
N ALA A 39 -3.68 -0.35 4.96
CA ALA A 39 -2.44 -1.08 5.15
C ALA A 39 -1.38 -0.25 5.89
N GLU A 40 -1.17 1.02 5.50
CA GLU A 40 -0.27 1.95 6.19
C GLU A 40 -0.63 2.08 7.68
N SER A 41 -1.92 2.21 7.99
CA SER A 41 -2.38 2.31 9.37
C SER A 41 -2.10 1.03 10.16
N ALA A 42 -2.30 -0.14 9.56
CA ALA A 42 -2.01 -1.42 10.20
C ALA A 42 -0.50 -1.61 10.43
N ILE A 43 0.32 -1.32 9.41
CA ILE A 43 1.78 -1.43 9.49
C ILE A 43 2.34 -0.44 10.52
N GLY A 44 1.88 0.81 10.51
CA GLY A 44 2.34 1.82 11.46
C GLY A 44 1.98 1.49 12.91
N ARG A 45 0.83 0.84 13.14
CA ARG A 45 0.40 0.44 14.49
C ARG A 45 1.03 -0.87 14.96
N PHE A 46 1.23 -1.83 14.05
CA PHE A 46 1.78 -3.15 14.35
C PHE A 46 2.84 -3.56 13.31
N PRO A 47 4.06 -2.99 13.39
CA PRO A 47 5.10 -3.21 12.38
C PRO A 47 5.49 -4.69 12.21
N GLU A 48 5.37 -5.47 13.28
CA GLU A 48 5.77 -6.89 13.32
C GLU A 48 4.65 -7.86 12.95
N ALA A 49 3.41 -7.39 12.74
CA ALA A 49 2.26 -8.27 12.49
C ALA A 49 2.36 -9.04 11.16
N SER A 50 3.11 -8.52 10.20
CA SER A 50 3.32 -9.19 8.91
C SER A 50 4.51 -10.13 8.98
N LYS A 51 4.40 -11.31 8.37
CA LYS A 51 5.48 -12.30 8.33
C LYS A 51 6.75 -11.69 7.71
N GLU A 52 7.86 -11.89 8.40
CA GLU A 52 9.20 -11.58 7.90
C GLU A 52 9.61 -12.63 6.88
N ILE A 53 10.06 -12.16 5.71
CA ILE A 53 10.49 -13.01 4.59
C ILE A 53 12.00 -13.00 4.40
N ARG A 54 12.67 -11.95 4.89
CA ARG A 54 14.13 -11.77 4.97
C ARG A 54 14.42 -10.81 6.13
N PRO A 55 15.64 -10.79 6.68
CA PRO A 55 16.00 -9.85 7.76
C PRO A 55 15.60 -8.41 7.43
N GLY A 56 14.73 -7.82 8.24
CA GLY A 56 14.21 -6.46 8.09
C GLY A 56 13.18 -6.26 6.98
N ILE A 57 12.77 -7.32 6.27
CA ILE A 57 11.81 -7.26 5.16
C ILE A 57 10.58 -8.09 5.46
N ARG A 58 9.42 -7.42 5.51
CA ARG A 58 8.11 -8.02 5.78
C ARG A 58 7.17 -7.82 4.59
N LYS A 59 6.27 -8.79 4.38
CA LYS A 59 5.25 -8.71 3.31
C LYS A 59 3.85 -8.55 3.89
N HIS A 60 3.22 -7.40 3.62
CA HIS A 60 1.81 -7.16 3.92
C HIS A 60 0.96 -7.37 2.67
N VAL A 61 -0.02 -8.26 2.74
CA VAL A 61 -0.91 -8.55 1.60
C VAL A 61 -2.10 -7.59 1.63
N LEU A 62 -2.31 -6.85 0.54
CA LEU A 62 -3.47 -6.00 0.36
C LEU A 62 -4.72 -6.84 0.08
N ARG A 63 -5.88 -6.34 0.53
CA ARG A 63 -7.17 -6.93 0.20
C ARG A 63 -7.46 -6.75 -1.29
N LYS A 64 -8.06 -7.77 -1.88
CA LYS A 64 -8.67 -7.64 -3.22
C LYS A 64 -9.90 -6.75 -3.10
N PHE A 65 -10.02 -5.79 -3.98
CA PHE A 65 -11.22 -4.96 -4.14
C PHE A 65 -11.79 -5.23 -5.54
N ARG A 66 -13.11 -5.42 -5.60
CA ARG A 66 -13.88 -5.54 -6.85
C ARG A 66 -14.34 -4.15 -7.28
#